data_AF-A0A258L7H4-F1
#
_entry.id   AF-A0A258L7H4-F1
#
_cell.length_a   1.000
_cell.length_b   1.000
_cell.length_c   1.000
_cell.angle_alpha   90.00
_cell.angle_beta   90.00
_cell.angle_gamma   90.00
#
_symmetry.space_group_name_H-M   'P 1'
#
loop_
_entity.id
_entity.type
_entity.pdbx_description
1 polymer ?
#
loop_
_entity_poly.entity_id
_entity_poly.type
_entity_poly.pdbx_seq_one_letter_code
_entity_poly.pdbx_strand_id
1 'polypeptide(L)'
;ASTYAPKLSREDARLDFTKPAPLLERQIRAHHPWPGSLALLGTAVIKFLNAELVEGEGEPGEILDDRLTIACGEGALRPIRLQRAGKTAMSTVEFLRGFPVAAGSRFS
;
A
#
# COMPACT_ATOMS: atom_id res chain seq x y z
N ALA A 1 17.42 -17.77 -23.75
CA ALA A 1 17.54 -17.05 -22.47
C ALA A 1 16.24 -17.26 -21.70
N SER A 2 16.27 -18.10 -20.65
CA SER A 2 15.10 -18.44 -19.84
C SER A 2 15.19 -17.64 -18.55
N THR A 3 14.34 -16.63 -18.39
CA THR A 3 14.29 -15.83 -17.16
C THR A 3 13.67 -16.70 -16.07
N TYR A 4 14.53 -17.30 -15.25
CA TYR A 4 14.12 -18.02 -14.04
C TYR A 4 13.53 -16.99 -13.07
N ALA A 5 12.20 -16.90 -13.01
CA ALA A 5 11.52 -16.12 -11.99
C ALA A 5 11.72 -16.85 -10.64
N PRO A 6 12.47 -16.29 -9.68
CA PRO A 6 12.61 -16.91 -8.37
C PRO A 6 11.24 -17.05 -7.71
N LYS A 7 11.07 -18.05 -6.82
CA LYS A 7 9.86 -18.21 -6.00
C LYS A 7 9.56 -16.89 -5.29
N LEU A 8 8.47 -16.21 -5.66
CA LEU A 8 8.00 -15.01 -4.99
C LEU A 8 7.80 -15.32 -3.50
N SER A 9 8.58 -14.64 -2.68
CA SER A 9 8.58 -14.70 -1.23
C SER A 9 7.65 -13.63 -0.64
N ARG A 10 7.39 -13.67 0.67
CA ARG A 10 6.67 -12.58 1.35
C ARG A 10 7.41 -11.24 1.26
N GLU A 11 8.72 -11.27 1.04
CA GLU A 11 9.55 -10.08 0.88
C GLU A 11 9.28 -9.40 -0.47
N ASP A 12 9.01 -10.17 -1.52
CA ASP A 12 8.62 -9.66 -2.85
C ASP A 12 7.23 -8.99 -2.87
N ALA A 13 6.42 -9.19 -1.83
CA ALA A 13 5.11 -8.55 -1.68
C ALA A 13 5.21 -7.15 -1.04
N ARG A 14 6.37 -6.73 -0.51
CA ARG A 14 6.51 -5.45 0.18
C ARG A 14 6.45 -4.27 -0.82
N LEU A 15 5.60 -3.30 -0.52
CA LEU A 15 5.54 -2.05 -1.27
C LEU A 15 6.70 -1.16 -0.88
N ASP A 16 7.40 -0.66 -1.88
CA ASP A 16 8.47 0.31 -1.73
C ASP A 16 7.96 1.68 -2.17
N PHE A 17 7.54 2.49 -1.20
CA PHE A 17 6.96 3.81 -1.46
C PHE A 17 7.96 4.81 -2.02
N THR A 18 9.26 4.50 -2.08
CA THR A 18 10.25 5.35 -2.78
C THR A 18 10.05 5.34 -4.30
N LYS A 19 9.23 4.43 -4.82
CA LYS A 19 8.84 4.35 -6.23
C LYS A 19 7.71 5.33 -6.58
N PRO A 20 7.52 5.69 -7.87
CA PRO A 20 6.40 6.52 -8.30
C PRO A 20 5.03 5.88 -8.01
N ALA A 21 4.04 6.69 -7.64
CA ALA A 21 2.67 6.23 -7.36
C ALA A 21 2.04 5.42 -8.51
N PRO A 22 2.18 5.80 -9.80
CA PRO A 22 1.67 4.99 -10.92
C PRO A 22 2.29 3.60 -11.01
N LEU A 23 3.54 3.43 -10.57
CA LEU A 23 4.19 2.12 -10.55
C LEU A 23 3.64 1.25 -9.42
N LEU A 24 3.47 1.83 -8.23
CA LEU A 24 2.90 1.16 -7.06
C LEU A 24 1.43 0.75 -7.29
N GLU A 25 0.60 1.60 -7.87
CA GLU A 25 -0.80 1.26 -8.21
C GLU A 25 -0.89 0.04 -9.14
N ARG A 26 -0.04 0.02 -10.19
CA ARG A 26 0.04 -1.12 -11.11
C ARG A 26 0.52 -2.38 -10.41
N GLN A 27 1.49 -2.27 -9.51
CA GLN A 27 1.99 -3.39 -8.71
C GLN A 27 0.88 -3.96 -7.82
N ILE A 28 0.12 -3.10 -7.12
CA ILE A 28 -1.01 -3.49 -6.26
C ILE A 28 -2.04 -4.28 -7.06
N ARG A 29 -2.41 -3.81 -8.25
CA ARG A 29 -3.35 -4.53 -9.13
C ARG A 29 -2.79 -5.83 -9.66
N ALA A 30 -1.54 -5.83 -10.12
CA ALA A 30 -0.92 -7.01 -10.73
C ALA A 30 -0.69 -8.14 -9.72
N HIS A 31 -0.46 -7.79 -8.46
CA HIS A 31 -0.20 -8.75 -7.39
C HIS A 31 -1.49 -9.25 -6.72
N HIS A 32 -2.67 -8.80 -7.13
CA HIS A 32 -3.94 -9.25 -6.58
C HIS A 32 -4.53 -10.41 -7.42
N PRO A 33 -4.87 -11.58 -6.82
CA PRO A 33 -4.90 -11.89 -5.39
C PRO A 33 -3.58 -12.46 -4.82
N TRP A 34 -2.63 -12.87 -5.67
CA TRP A 34 -1.34 -13.43 -5.25
C TRP A 34 -0.21 -12.85 -6.12
N PRO A 35 0.94 -12.45 -5.55
CA PRO A 35 1.40 -12.64 -4.17
C PRO A 35 0.86 -11.63 -3.14
N GLY A 36 0.13 -10.61 -3.58
CA GLY A 36 -0.33 -9.48 -2.81
C GLY A 36 0.69 -8.35 -2.75
N SER A 37 0.22 -7.18 -2.32
CA SER A 37 1.04 -6.03 -1.98
C SER A 37 0.83 -5.69 -0.51
N LEU A 38 1.90 -5.52 0.26
CA LEU A 38 1.82 -5.28 1.70
C LEU A 38 2.81 -4.21 2.15
N ALA A 39 2.49 -3.52 3.24
CA ALA A 39 3.40 -2.64 3.94
C ALA A 39 3.13 -2.69 5.45
N LEU A 40 4.09 -2.22 6.23
CA LEU A 40 3.97 -2.11 7.67
C LEU A 40 3.54 -0.71 8.07
N LEU A 41 2.54 -0.61 8.92
CA LEU A 41 2.17 0.63 9.62
C LEU A 41 2.37 0.39 11.11
N GLY A 42 3.48 0.89 11.64
CA GLY A 42 3.98 0.48 12.95
C GLY A 42 4.24 -1.03 12.98
N THR A 43 3.51 -1.76 13.82
CA THR A 43 3.60 -3.23 13.91
C THR A 43 2.53 -3.97 13.09
N ALA A 44 1.60 -3.25 12.47
CA ALA A 44 0.50 -3.84 11.73
C ALA A 44 0.88 -4.09 10.27
N VAL A 45 0.70 -5.34 9.81
CA VAL A 45 0.82 -5.69 8.39
C VAL A 45 -0.49 -5.35 7.68
N ILE A 46 -0.41 -4.42 6.72
CA ILE A 46 -1.52 -3.97 5.90
C ILE A 46 -1.30 -4.47 4.48
N LYS A 47 -2.27 -5.18 3.93
CA LYS A 47 -2.29 -5.58 2.53
C LYS A 47 -3.11 -4.58 1.71
N PHE A 48 -2.56 -4.20 0.58
CA PHE A 48 -3.14 -3.33 -0.43
C PHE A 48 -3.71 -4.22 -1.51
N LEU A 49 -5.02 -4.10 -1.73
CA LEU A 49 -5.75 -4.90 -2.70
C LEU A 49 -6.17 -4.06 -3.91
N ASN A 50 -6.40 -2.77 -3.68
CA ASN A 50 -6.65 -1.79 -4.74
C ASN A 50 -6.32 -0.37 -4.24
N ALA A 51 -5.88 0.49 -5.15
CA ALA A 51 -5.57 1.89 -4.91
C ALA A 51 -5.88 2.74 -6.14
N GLU A 52 -6.06 4.04 -5.93
CA GLU A 52 -6.16 5.06 -6.97
C GLU A 52 -4.99 6.04 -6.88
N LEU A 53 -4.67 6.67 -8.00
CA LEU A 53 -3.70 7.76 -8.04
C LEU A 53 -4.37 9.05 -7.61
N VAL A 54 -3.68 9.81 -6.78
CA VAL A 54 -4.13 11.12 -6.30
C VAL A 54 -2.96 12.09 -6.30
N GLU A 55 -3.27 13.37 -6.31
CA GLU A 55 -2.26 14.42 -6.13
C GLU A 55 -1.82 14.50 -4.67
N GLY A 56 -0.53 14.72 -4.45
CA GLY A 56 0.06 14.81 -3.12
C GLY A 56 1.57 14.64 -3.19
N GLU A 57 2.27 15.33 -2.31
CA GLU A 57 3.73 15.32 -2.20
C GLU A 57 4.11 15.30 -0.71
N GLY A 58 5.15 14.54 -0.36
CA GLY A 58 5.61 14.36 1.02
C GLY A 58 6.72 13.31 1.09
N GLU A 59 7.06 12.83 2.28
CA GLU A 59 8.07 11.77 2.40
C GLU A 59 7.50 10.42 1.93
N PRO A 60 8.27 9.59 1.20
CA PRO A 60 7.84 8.26 0.80
C PRO A 60 7.25 7.43 1.95
N GLY A 61 5.99 7.00 1.78
CA GLY A 61 5.23 6.23 2.75
C GLY A 61 4.47 7.07 3.79
N GLU A 62 4.64 8.40 3.81
CA GLU A 62 3.93 9.31 4.71
C GLU A 62 2.44 9.39 4.36
N ILE A 63 1.60 9.43 5.39
CA ILE A 63 0.16 9.65 5.25
C ILE A 63 -0.13 11.14 5.32
N LEU A 64 -0.61 11.70 4.22
CA LEU A 64 -0.77 13.13 4.02
C LEU A 64 -2.07 13.70 4.61
N ASP A 65 -3.10 12.86 4.78
CA ASP A 65 -4.43 13.28 5.22
C ASP A 65 -5.16 12.21 6.05
N ASP A 66 -6.34 12.58 6.55
CA ASP A 66 -7.27 11.69 7.26
C ASP A 66 -7.99 10.66 6.35
N ARG A 67 -7.66 10.62 5.05
CA ARG A 67 -8.24 9.70 4.06
C ARG A 67 -7.27 8.62 3.62
N LEU A 68 -6.12 8.53 4.30
CA LEU A 68 -5.06 7.58 4.00
C LEU A 68 -4.43 7.80 2.62
N THR A 69 -4.29 9.06 2.20
CA THR A 69 -3.44 9.40 1.06
C THR A 69 -1.98 9.19 1.43
N ILE A 70 -1.25 8.39 0.65
CA ILE A 70 0.12 7.99 0.94
C ILE A 70 1.06 8.61 -0.10
N ALA A 71 2.00 9.43 0.34
CA ALA A 71 3.06 9.97 -0.49
C ALA A 71 3.96 8.84 -1.01
N CYS A 72 4.32 8.95 -2.28
CA CYS A 72 5.24 8.06 -2.96
C CYS A 72 6.49 8.84 -3.37
N GLY A 73 7.46 8.18 -4.02
CA GLY A 73 8.65 8.88 -4.54
C GLY A 73 8.32 9.93 -5.60
N GLU A 74 7.19 9.75 -6.28
CA GLU A 74 6.56 10.76 -7.12
C GLU A 74 5.04 10.61 -7.04
N GLY A 75 4.36 11.73 -6.75
CA GLY A 75 2.91 11.77 -6.53
C GLY A 75 2.47 11.00 -5.27
N ALA A 76 1.18 10.68 -5.21
CA ALA A 76 0.59 9.94 -4.11
C ALA A 76 -0.42 8.89 -4.60
N LEU A 77 -0.71 7.93 -3.74
CA LEU A 77 -1.77 6.96 -3.96
C LEU A 77 -2.71 6.92 -2.76
N ARG A 78 -3.98 6.64 -3.02
CA ARG A 78 -4.97 6.39 -1.98
C ARG A 78 -5.46 4.96 -2.10
N PRO A 79 -5.30 4.11 -1.07
CA PRO A 79 -5.90 2.80 -1.08
C PRO A 79 -7.42 2.92 -1.15
N ILE A 80 -8.05 2.03 -1.91
CA ILE A 80 -9.52 1.92 -1.96
C ILE A 80 -9.96 0.66 -1.21
N ARG A 81 -9.13 -0.40 -1.26
CA ARG A 81 -9.41 -1.67 -0.61
C ARG A 81 -8.17 -2.21 0.08
N LEU A 82 -8.32 -2.51 1.35
CA LEU A 82 -7.26 -2.92 2.26
C LEU A 82 -7.62 -4.18 3.03
N GLN A 83 -6.62 -4.88 3.53
CA GLN A 83 -6.80 -5.99 4.46
C GLN A 83 -5.70 -5.95 5.52
N ARG A 84 -6.08 -5.75 6.78
CA ARG A 84 -5.17 -5.98 7.91
C ARG A 84 -5.01 -7.49 8.13
N ALA A 85 -3.80 -7.94 8.48
CA ALA A 85 -3.56 -9.35 8.76
C ALA A 85 -4.58 -9.94 9.76
N GLY A 86 -5.14 -11.11 9.41
CA GLY A 86 -6.18 -11.78 10.23
C GLY A 86 -7.58 -11.14 10.17
N LYS A 87 -7.82 -10.14 9.32
CA LYS A 87 -9.14 -9.55 9.07
C LYS A 87 -9.60 -9.77 7.63
N THR A 88 -10.88 -9.52 7.37
CA THR A 88 -11.45 -9.49 6.02
C THR A 88 -10.97 -8.26 5.25
N ALA A 89 -11.04 -8.31 3.92
CA ALA A 89 -10.81 -7.13 3.09
C ALA A 89 -11.95 -6.13 3.25
N MET A 90 -11.63 -4.84 3.36
CA MET A 90 -12.58 -3.75 3.62
C MET A 90 -12.21 -2.48 2.84
N SER A 91 -13.15 -1.55 2.74
CA SER A 91 -12.87 -0.22 2.18
C SER A 91 -11.96 0.60 3.10
N THR A 92 -11.29 1.62 2.57
CA THR A 92 -10.46 2.52 3.37
C THR A 92 -11.24 3.25 4.46
N VAL A 93 -12.50 3.61 4.20
CA VAL A 93 -13.37 4.23 5.21
C VAL A 93 -13.67 3.28 6.37
N GLU A 94 -13.98 2.02 6.08
CA GLU A 94 -14.20 1.00 7.11
C GLU A 94 -12.92 0.67 7.88
N PHE A 95 -11.79 0.63 7.17
CA PHE A 95 -10.48 0.44 7.76
C PHE A 95 -10.18 1.54 8.79
N LEU A 96 -10.34 2.81 8.43
CA LEU A 96 -10.07 3.96 9.30
C LEU A 96 -11.01 4.05 10.50
N ARG A 97 -12.25 3.55 10.39
CA ARG A 97 -13.18 3.45 11.53
C ARG A 97 -12.70 2.45 12.60
N GLY A 98 -12.15 1.32 12.18
CA GLY A 98 -11.65 0.27 13.09
C GLY A 98 -10.17 0.36 13.43
N PHE A 99 -9.43 1.18 12.70
CA PHE A 99 -8.00 1.41 12.82
C PHE A 99 -7.69 2.84 12.37
N PRO A 100 -7.97 3.85 13.21
CA PRO A 100 -7.70 5.24 12.87
C PRO A 100 -6.20 5.44 12.69
N VAL A 101 -5.84 6.14 11.62
CA VAL A 101 -4.46 6.48 11.30
C VAL A 101 -4.36 7.99 11.18
N ALA A 102 -3.44 8.60 11.92
CA ALA A 102 -3.22 10.03 11.88
C ALA A 102 -2.37 10.43 10.67
N ALA A 103 -2.66 11.59 10.08
CA ALA A 103 -1.74 12.24 9.16
C ALA A 103 -0.34 12.42 9.82
N GLY A 104 0.72 12.30 9.02
CA GLY A 104 2.10 12.22 9.48
C GLY A 104 2.56 10.83 9.94
N SER A 105 1.66 9.85 10.05
CA SER A 105 2.06 8.43 10.21
C SER A 105 2.72 7.92 8.93
N ARG A 106 3.60 6.92 9.04
CA ARG A 106 4.39 6.44 7.90
C ARG A 106 4.38 4.93 7.73
N PHE A 107 4.24 4.48 6.49
CA PHE A 107 4.44 3.09 6.08
C PHE A 107 5.91 2.77 5.86
N SER A 108 6.30 1.53 6.16
CA SER A 108 7.64 0.98 5.90
C SER A 108 7.59 -0.35 5.18
#